data_AF-A0A1T4YH68-F1
#
_entry.id   AF-A0A1T4YH68-F1
#
_cell.length_a   1.000
_cell.length_b   1.000
_cell.length_c   1.000
_cell.angle_alpha   90.00
_cell.angle_beta   90.00
_cell.angle_gamma   90.00
#
_symmetry.space_group_name_H-M   'P 1'
#
loop_
_entity.id
_entity.type
_entity.pdbx_description
1 polymer ?
#
loop_
_entity_poly.entity_id
_entity_poly.type
_entity_poly.pdbx_seq_one_letter_code
_entity_poly.pdbx_strand_id
1 'polypeptide(L)'
;MELAQAQADVRRIYRGGFSGSLVSSVIWFAASAVFQWGSQPAAMAVLFFGGMLIFPLSTLVLKIMGGPAALPKGHPSIALAMQSAFTVPLGLLVAITLGTIEPSLFFAASLIIVGAHYLTFISLYGMRLFGVLAGALVAIGSLALFVLPGLRDLSGWVGAAVLLASALPLYLSGREPARIVN
;
A
#
# COMPACT_ATOMS: atom_id res chain seq x y z
N MET A 1 25.33 5.17 -8.66
CA MET A 1 24.09 4.99 -9.43
C MET A 1 23.28 6.25 -9.25
N GLU A 2 22.89 6.89 -10.36
CA GLU A 2 22.04 8.09 -10.33
C GLU A 2 20.63 7.76 -9.82
N LEU A 3 19.99 8.70 -9.12
CA LEU A 3 18.65 8.50 -8.55
C LEU A 3 17.62 8.09 -9.62
N ALA A 4 17.65 8.76 -10.79
CA ALA A 4 16.74 8.47 -11.89
C ALA A 4 16.89 7.04 -12.43
N GLN A 5 18.14 6.52 -12.46
CA GLN A 5 18.42 5.14 -12.87
C GLN A 5 17.90 4.15 -11.83
N ALA A 6 18.14 4.41 -10.54
CA ALA A 6 17.63 3.57 -9.45
C ALA A 6 16.09 3.48 -9.48
N GLN A 7 15.40 4.61 -9.69
CA GLN A 7 13.95 4.67 -9.81
C GLN A 7 13.44 3.92 -11.05
N ALA A 8 14.14 4.04 -12.19
CA ALA A 8 13.80 3.31 -13.41
C ALA A 8 13.90 1.79 -13.21
N ASP A 9 14.94 1.32 -12.50
CA ASP A 9 15.08 -0.10 -12.16
C ASP A 9 13.95 -0.59 -11.25
N VAL A 10 13.58 0.17 -10.22
CA VAL A 10 12.43 -0.14 -9.36
C VAL A 10 11.14 -0.24 -10.18
N ARG A 11 10.83 0.75 -11.04
CA ARG A 11 9.64 0.74 -11.89
C ARG A 11 9.60 -0.46 -12.83
N ARG A 12 10.74 -0.80 -13.43
CA ARG A 12 10.85 -1.92 -14.38
C ARG A 12 10.68 -3.26 -13.67
N ILE A 13 11.41 -3.50 -12.59
CA ILE A 13 11.42 -4.80 -11.88
C ILE A 13 10.09 -5.04 -11.19
N TYR A 14 9.54 -4.04 -10.49
CA TYR A 14 8.26 -4.16 -9.80
C TYR A 14 7.06 -3.76 -10.66
N ARG A 15 7.27 -3.51 -11.96
CA ARG A 15 6.23 -3.18 -12.96
C ARG A 15 5.29 -2.06 -12.50
N GLY A 16 5.90 -0.95 -12.07
CA GLY A 16 5.20 0.22 -11.52
C GLY A 16 4.60 0.00 -10.13
N GLY A 17 4.86 -1.14 -9.46
CA GLY A 17 4.39 -1.44 -8.11
C GLY A 17 2.95 -1.94 -8.05
N PHE A 18 2.36 -2.30 -9.20
CA PHE A 18 0.95 -2.68 -9.30
C PHE A 18 0.59 -3.89 -8.45
N SER A 19 1.49 -4.88 -8.33
CA SER A 19 1.23 -6.12 -7.60
C SER A 19 1.06 -5.84 -6.10
N GLY A 20 1.80 -4.88 -5.56
CA GLY A 20 1.63 -4.37 -4.20
C GLY A 20 0.22 -3.83 -3.96
N SER A 21 -0.25 -2.97 -4.86
CA SER A 21 -1.59 -2.40 -4.81
C SER A 21 -2.69 -3.47 -4.90
N LEU A 22 -2.53 -4.41 -5.83
CA LEU A 22 -3.48 -5.51 -6.05
C LEU A 22 -3.57 -6.43 -4.82
N VAL A 23 -2.44 -6.91 -4.32
CA VAL A 23 -2.39 -7.78 -3.13
C VAL A 23 -2.95 -7.05 -1.90
N SER A 24 -2.59 -5.78 -1.73
CA SER A 24 -3.15 -4.95 -0.65
C SER A 24 -4.66 -4.86 -0.73
N SER A 25 -5.24 -4.64 -1.94
CA SER A 25 -6.69 -4.58 -2.10
C SER A 25 -7.38 -5.87 -1.65
N VAL A 26 -6.82 -7.04 -1.98
CA VAL A 26 -7.36 -8.34 -1.57
C VAL A 26 -7.33 -8.49 -0.06
N ILE A 27 -6.22 -8.14 0.59
CA ILE A 27 -6.10 -8.19 2.06
C ILE A 27 -7.08 -7.23 2.72
N TRP A 28 -7.23 -6.01 2.19
CA TRP A 28 -8.16 -5.02 2.71
C TRP A 28 -9.62 -5.47 2.54
N PHE A 29 -9.99 -6.06 1.41
CA PHE A 29 -11.32 -6.67 1.22
C PHE A 29 -11.56 -7.80 2.21
N ALA A 30 -10.58 -8.69 2.42
CA ALA A 30 -10.69 -9.77 3.38
C ALA A 30 -10.86 -9.24 4.82
N ALA A 31 -10.04 -8.26 5.23
CA ALA A 31 -10.16 -7.63 6.54
C ALA A 31 -11.52 -6.95 6.72
N SER A 32 -12.01 -6.25 5.69
CA SER A 32 -13.32 -5.56 5.72
C SER A 32 -14.48 -6.54 5.83
N ALA A 33 -14.42 -7.67 5.10
CA ALA A 33 -15.41 -8.74 5.19
C ALA A 33 -15.43 -9.36 6.60
N VAL A 34 -14.25 -9.65 7.17
CA VAL A 34 -14.14 -10.17 8.54
C VAL A 34 -14.64 -9.17 9.57
N PHE A 35 -14.43 -7.87 9.36
CA PHE A 35 -14.94 -6.84 10.27
C PHE A 35 -16.46 -6.74 10.22
N GLN A 36 -17.04 -6.76 9.02
CA GLN A 36 -18.48 -6.56 8.80
C GLN A 36 -19.32 -7.78 9.18
N TRP A 37 -18.80 -8.99 8.93
CA TRP A 37 -19.56 -10.24 9.06
C TRP A 37 -18.97 -11.22 10.07
N GLY A 38 -17.83 -10.90 10.67
CA GLY A 38 -17.12 -11.78 11.59
C GLY A 38 -16.78 -11.09 12.91
N SER A 39 -15.49 -10.94 13.17
CA SER A 39 -14.97 -10.43 14.44
C SER A 39 -14.03 -9.25 14.19
N GLN A 40 -14.26 -8.14 14.89
CA GLN A 40 -13.45 -6.94 14.74
C GLN A 40 -11.99 -7.16 15.15
N PRO A 41 -11.66 -7.83 16.28
CA PRO A 41 -10.27 -8.22 16.57
C PRO A 41 -9.65 -9.11 15.49
N ALA A 42 -10.43 -10.06 14.93
CA ALA A 42 -9.93 -10.92 13.85
C ALA A 42 -9.63 -10.11 12.59
N ALA A 43 -10.46 -9.11 12.25
CA ALA A 43 -10.23 -8.22 11.13
C ALA A 43 -8.93 -7.41 11.28
N MET A 44 -8.67 -6.90 12.49
CA MET A 44 -7.42 -6.21 12.81
C MET A 44 -6.21 -7.14 12.62
N ALA A 45 -6.31 -8.40 13.08
CA ALA A 45 -5.29 -9.40 12.87
C ALA A 45 -5.09 -9.73 11.38
N VAL A 46 -6.18 -9.86 10.61
CA VAL A 46 -6.12 -10.10 9.15
C VAL A 46 -5.36 -8.97 8.45
N LEU A 47 -5.67 -7.71 8.76
CA LEU A 47 -4.98 -6.58 8.13
C LEU A 47 -3.51 -6.50 8.57
N PHE A 48 -3.22 -6.73 9.86
CA PHE A 48 -1.87 -6.67 10.41
C PHE A 48 -0.96 -7.76 9.81
N PHE A 49 -1.33 -9.04 9.95
CA PHE A 49 -0.53 -10.15 9.44
C PHE A 49 -0.58 -10.24 7.92
N GLY A 50 -1.75 -9.97 7.31
CA GLY A 50 -1.86 -9.87 5.86
C GLY A 50 -0.95 -8.78 5.29
N GLY A 51 -0.87 -7.63 5.96
CA GLY A 51 0.04 -6.54 5.61
C GLY A 51 1.51 -6.96 5.52
N MET A 52 1.96 -7.81 6.44
CA MET A 52 3.32 -8.37 6.44
C MET A 52 3.57 -9.30 5.25
N LEU A 53 2.51 -9.91 4.71
CA LEU A 53 2.58 -10.79 3.54
C LEU A 53 2.48 -10.05 2.20
N ILE A 54 2.23 -8.73 2.19
CA ILE A 54 2.08 -7.97 0.93
C ILE A 54 3.32 -8.13 0.04
N PHE A 55 4.52 -7.92 0.57
CA PHE A 55 5.75 -8.03 -0.23
C PHE A 55 5.99 -9.46 -0.79
N PRO A 56 5.96 -10.54 0.02
CA PRO A 56 6.16 -11.89 -0.51
C PRO A 56 5.07 -12.31 -1.51
N LEU A 57 3.81 -11.96 -1.27
CA LEU A 57 2.71 -12.25 -2.21
C LEU A 57 2.83 -11.43 -3.50
N SER A 58 3.24 -10.16 -3.41
CA SER A 58 3.49 -9.31 -4.59
C SER A 58 4.65 -9.84 -5.42
N THR A 59 5.68 -10.34 -4.76
CA THR A 59 6.82 -11.03 -5.40
C THR A 59 6.36 -12.30 -6.11
N LEU A 60 5.45 -13.07 -5.50
CA LEU A 60 4.87 -14.26 -6.12
C LEU A 60 4.07 -13.91 -7.38
N VAL A 61 3.22 -12.86 -7.32
CA VAL A 61 2.50 -12.35 -8.50
C VAL A 61 3.47 -12.00 -9.63
N LEU A 62 4.56 -11.28 -9.33
CA LEU A 62 5.56 -10.92 -10.34
C LEU A 62 6.26 -12.16 -10.93
N LYS A 63 6.61 -13.15 -10.11
CA LYS A 63 7.20 -14.41 -10.57
C LYS A 63 6.27 -15.17 -11.52
N ILE A 64 4.97 -15.24 -11.19
CA ILE A 64 3.96 -15.88 -12.05
C ILE A 64 3.87 -15.19 -13.41
N MET A 65 4.00 -13.86 -13.44
CA MET A 65 4.01 -13.10 -14.70
C MET A 65 5.36 -13.11 -15.44
N GLY A 66 6.36 -13.85 -14.93
CA GLY A 66 7.70 -13.98 -15.51
C GLY A 66 8.65 -12.80 -15.26
N GLY A 67 9.94 -13.02 -15.44
CA GLY A 67 10.99 -12.00 -15.30
C GLY A 67 11.44 -11.73 -13.85
N PRO A 68 12.26 -10.68 -13.64
CA PRO A 68 12.79 -10.35 -12.32
C PRO A 68 11.68 -9.93 -11.35
N ALA A 69 11.76 -10.41 -10.10
CA ALA A 69 10.81 -10.08 -9.04
C ALA A 69 11.47 -9.46 -7.80
N ALA A 70 12.77 -9.15 -7.87
CA ALA A 70 13.52 -8.51 -6.81
C ALA A 70 14.67 -7.68 -7.40
N LEU A 71 15.03 -6.61 -6.72
CA LEU A 71 16.21 -5.81 -7.06
C LEU A 71 17.50 -6.63 -6.84
N PRO A 72 18.56 -6.38 -7.63
CA PRO A 72 19.86 -7.02 -7.41
C PRO A 72 20.45 -6.63 -6.05
N LYS A 73 21.23 -7.53 -5.45
CA LYS A 73 21.91 -7.27 -4.18
C LYS A 73 22.76 -6.00 -4.29
N GLY A 74 22.73 -5.16 -3.26
CA GLY A 74 23.45 -3.88 -3.23
C GLY A 74 22.76 -2.73 -3.96
N HIS A 75 21.58 -2.94 -4.56
CA HIS A 75 20.82 -1.85 -5.16
C HIS A 75 20.42 -0.81 -4.10
N PRO A 76 20.68 0.50 -4.31
CA PRO A 76 20.51 1.53 -3.27
C PRO A 76 19.07 1.66 -2.77
N SER A 77 18.07 1.40 -3.63
CA SER A 77 16.65 1.45 -3.26
C SER A 77 16.20 0.35 -2.29
N ILE A 78 17.01 -0.70 -2.04
CA ILE A 78 16.63 -1.77 -1.11
C ILE A 78 16.48 -1.22 0.31
N ALA A 79 17.43 -0.40 0.78
CA ALA A 79 17.39 0.16 2.12
C ALA A 79 16.13 1.03 2.33
N LEU A 80 15.84 1.91 1.36
CA LEU A 80 14.65 2.75 1.39
C LEU A 80 13.36 1.92 1.33
N ALA A 81 13.29 0.90 0.49
CA ALA A 81 12.13 0.02 0.40
C ALA A 81 11.87 -0.71 1.72
N MET A 82 12.92 -1.21 2.38
CA MET A 82 12.82 -1.88 3.69
C MET A 82 12.36 -0.91 4.79
N GLN A 83 13.02 0.25 4.92
CA GLN A 83 12.63 1.27 5.90
C GLN A 83 11.18 1.70 5.70
N SER A 84 10.79 1.92 4.44
CA SER A 84 9.42 2.23 4.09
C SER A 84 8.47 1.11 4.50
N ALA A 85 8.78 -0.15 4.19
CA ALA A 85 7.92 -1.30 4.54
C ALA A 85 7.64 -1.38 6.04
N PHE A 86 8.64 -1.10 6.89
CA PHE A 86 8.47 -1.14 8.35
C PHE A 86 7.58 -0.03 8.92
N THR A 87 7.33 1.06 8.19
CA THR A 87 6.43 2.13 8.67
C THR A 87 4.99 1.63 8.88
N VAL A 88 4.52 0.68 8.07
CA VAL A 88 3.15 0.16 8.14
C VAL A 88 2.91 -0.72 9.36
N PRO A 89 3.65 -1.82 9.62
CA PRO A 89 3.40 -2.64 10.80
C PRO A 89 3.58 -1.86 12.10
N LEU A 90 4.57 -0.95 12.16
CA LEU A 90 4.76 -0.08 13.33
C LEU A 90 3.59 0.89 13.50
N GLY A 91 3.13 1.53 12.41
CA GLY A 91 1.96 2.40 12.44
C GLY A 91 0.67 1.66 12.79
N LEU A 92 0.49 0.42 12.30
CA LEU A 92 -0.69 -0.39 12.57
C LEU A 92 -0.83 -0.74 14.06
N LEU A 93 0.24 -0.76 14.86
CA LEU A 93 0.11 -0.88 16.32
C LEU A 93 -0.70 0.27 16.92
N VAL A 94 -0.56 1.48 16.37
CA VAL A 94 -1.36 2.65 16.76
C VAL A 94 -2.82 2.47 16.31
N ALA A 95 -3.04 2.04 15.06
CA ALA A 95 -4.39 1.78 14.56
C ALA A 95 -5.11 0.69 15.37
N ILE A 96 -4.41 -0.41 15.72
CA ILE A 96 -4.93 -1.48 16.58
C ILE A 96 -5.32 -0.90 17.93
N THR A 97 -4.46 -0.08 18.55
CA THR A 97 -4.76 0.57 19.83
C THR A 97 -6.05 1.38 19.74
N LEU A 98 -6.23 2.20 18.70
CA LEU A 98 -7.48 2.93 18.47
C LEU A 98 -8.67 1.98 18.27
N GLY A 99 -8.48 0.89 17.53
CA GLY A 99 -9.49 -0.14 17.33
C GLY A 99 -9.90 -0.87 18.61
N THR A 100 -9.01 -1.01 19.60
CA THR A 100 -9.37 -1.58 20.91
C THR A 100 -10.20 -0.63 21.77
N ILE A 101 -10.13 0.67 21.51
CA ILE A 101 -10.95 1.69 22.18
C ILE A 101 -12.31 1.79 21.48
N GLU A 102 -12.30 1.92 20.16
CA GLU A 102 -13.48 2.01 19.32
C GLU A 102 -13.19 1.34 17.96
N PRO A 103 -13.72 0.12 17.71
CA PRO A 103 -13.37 -0.69 16.54
C PRO A 103 -13.55 0.00 15.19
N SER A 104 -14.54 0.89 15.08
CA SER A 104 -14.80 1.67 13.87
C SER A 104 -13.62 2.59 13.47
N LEU A 105 -12.76 2.99 14.41
CA LEU A 105 -11.60 3.85 14.13
C LEU A 105 -10.46 3.12 13.40
N PHE A 106 -10.42 1.78 13.45
CA PHE A 106 -9.28 0.99 13.00
C PHE A 106 -8.93 1.21 11.53
N PHE A 107 -9.90 1.04 10.62
CA PHE A 107 -9.63 1.15 9.19
C PHE A 107 -9.35 2.59 8.76
N ALA A 108 -10.05 3.56 9.35
CA ALA A 108 -9.83 4.97 9.07
C ALA A 108 -8.40 5.41 9.48
N ALA A 109 -7.93 4.99 10.65
CA ALA A 109 -6.54 5.21 11.07
C ALA A 109 -5.54 4.48 10.17
N SER A 110 -5.84 3.22 9.81
CA SER A 110 -5.01 2.41 8.91
C SER A 110 -4.86 3.04 7.53
N LEU A 111 -5.89 3.70 6.99
CA LEU A 111 -5.84 4.42 5.73
C LEU A 111 -4.83 5.57 5.77
N ILE A 112 -4.77 6.32 6.87
CA ILE A 112 -3.81 7.41 7.02
C ILE A 112 -2.38 6.86 7.09
N ILE A 113 -2.16 5.81 7.87
CA ILE A 113 -0.84 5.16 8.00
C ILE A 113 -0.37 4.60 6.65
N VAL A 114 -1.22 3.87 5.94
CA VAL A 114 -0.90 3.30 4.63
C VAL A 114 -0.74 4.39 3.57
N GLY A 115 -1.56 5.43 3.61
CA GLY A 115 -1.42 6.59 2.74
C GLY A 115 -0.09 7.32 2.94
N ALA A 116 0.31 7.55 4.20
CA ALA A 116 1.62 8.12 4.54
C ALA A 116 2.78 7.23 4.06
N HIS A 117 2.65 5.92 4.18
CA HIS A 117 3.61 4.96 3.63
C HIS A 117 3.80 5.14 2.11
N TYR A 118 2.73 5.38 1.34
CA TYR A 118 2.84 5.62 -0.09
C TYR A 118 3.55 6.93 -0.48
N LEU A 119 3.75 7.87 0.45
CA LEU A 119 4.54 9.09 0.14
C LEU A 119 6.00 8.75 -0.19
N THR A 120 6.59 7.75 0.46
CA THR A 120 7.97 7.32 0.17
C THR A 120 8.07 6.70 -1.23
N PHE A 121 6.95 6.18 -1.77
CA PHE A 121 6.90 5.55 -3.08
C PHE A 121 7.04 6.56 -4.21
N ILE A 122 6.75 7.83 -3.96
CA ILE A 122 7.05 8.92 -4.89
C ILE A 122 8.55 8.92 -5.21
N SER A 123 9.40 8.86 -4.18
CA SER A 123 10.86 8.82 -4.33
C SER A 123 11.38 7.45 -4.74
N LEU A 124 10.76 6.37 -4.26
CA LEU A 124 11.21 5.01 -4.56
C LEU A 124 10.99 4.64 -6.04
N TYR A 125 9.83 5.02 -6.60
CA TYR A 125 9.46 4.74 -7.98
C TYR A 125 9.66 5.94 -8.92
N GLY A 126 9.87 7.15 -8.41
CA GLY A 126 9.91 8.36 -9.26
C GLY A 126 8.58 8.65 -9.96
N MET A 127 7.45 8.35 -9.30
CA MET A 127 6.11 8.42 -9.89
C MET A 127 5.16 9.27 -9.05
N ARG A 128 4.55 10.30 -9.66
CA ARG A 128 3.52 11.15 -9.02
C ARG A 128 2.24 10.40 -8.68
N LEU A 129 1.96 9.28 -9.36
CA LEU A 129 0.79 8.44 -9.13
C LEU A 129 0.72 7.95 -7.67
N PHE A 130 1.86 7.67 -7.03
CA PHE A 130 1.88 7.33 -5.61
C PHE A 130 1.50 8.50 -4.70
N GLY A 131 1.78 9.75 -5.11
CA GLY A 131 1.31 10.93 -4.39
C GLY A 131 -0.21 11.09 -4.46
N VAL A 132 -0.82 10.77 -5.61
CA VAL A 132 -2.28 10.73 -5.76
C VAL A 132 -2.89 9.65 -4.87
N LEU A 133 -2.32 8.43 -4.89
CA LEU A 133 -2.77 7.32 -4.03
C LEU A 133 -2.63 7.66 -2.54
N ALA A 134 -1.48 8.20 -2.14
CA ALA A 134 -1.22 8.65 -0.77
C ALA A 134 -2.24 9.69 -0.32
N GLY A 135 -2.44 10.75 -1.13
CA GLY A 135 -3.39 11.81 -0.85
C GLY A 135 -4.82 11.30 -0.73
N ALA A 136 -5.25 10.39 -1.62
CA ALA A 136 -6.58 9.80 -1.57
C ALA A 136 -6.81 9.02 -0.26
N LEU A 137 -5.89 8.10 0.10
CA LEU A 137 -6.03 7.29 1.31
C LEU A 137 -6.00 8.15 2.59
N VAL A 138 -5.07 9.11 2.68
CA VAL A 138 -5.00 10.04 3.82
C VAL A 138 -6.26 10.87 3.94
N ALA A 139 -6.77 11.40 2.82
CA ALA A 139 -7.98 12.22 2.81
C ALA A 139 -9.20 11.42 3.26
N ILE A 140 -9.39 10.20 2.74
CA ILE A 140 -10.52 9.33 3.11
C ILE A 140 -10.44 8.97 4.60
N GLY A 141 -9.28 8.54 5.08
CA GLY A 141 -9.10 8.20 6.50
C GLY A 141 -9.32 9.39 7.41
N SER A 142 -8.80 10.56 7.04
CA SER A 142 -8.96 11.80 7.81
C SER A 142 -10.42 12.27 7.82
N LEU A 143 -11.11 12.19 6.67
CA LEU A 143 -12.53 12.52 6.57
C LEU A 143 -13.35 11.60 7.48
N ALA A 144 -13.10 10.28 7.47
CA ALA A 144 -13.80 9.32 8.32
C ALA A 144 -13.54 9.54 9.83
N LEU A 145 -12.31 9.89 10.20
CA LEU A 145 -11.96 10.14 11.61
C LEU A 145 -12.59 11.44 12.14
N PHE A 146 -12.42 12.54 11.41
CA PHE A 146 -12.64 13.89 11.94
C PHE A 146 -13.94 14.56 11.49
N VAL A 147 -14.53 14.14 10.36
CA VAL A 147 -15.63 14.90 9.73
C VAL A 147 -16.88 14.06 9.53
N LEU A 148 -16.74 12.82 9.05
CA LEU A 148 -17.85 11.94 8.66
C LEU A 148 -17.76 10.58 9.38
N PRO A 149 -18.21 10.48 10.64
CA PRO A 149 -18.16 9.23 11.40
C PRO A 149 -18.84 8.04 10.72
N GLY A 150 -19.89 8.28 9.91
CA GLY A 150 -20.55 7.22 9.13
C GLY A 150 -19.67 6.56 8.06
N LEU A 151 -18.50 7.13 7.74
CA LEU A 151 -17.53 6.56 6.80
C LEU A 151 -16.53 5.61 7.50
N ARG A 152 -16.52 5.55 8.83
CA ARG A 152 -15.54 4.78 9.62
C ARG A 152 -15.58 3.28 9.30
N ASP A 153 -16.74 2.66 9.40
CA ASP A 153 -16.92 1.23 9.13
C ASP A 153 -16.71 0.87 7.65
N LEU A 154 -17.02 1.82 6.75
CA LEU A 154 -16.82 1.67 5.31
C LEU A 154 -15.38 1.93 4.85
N SER A 155 -14.53 2.49 5.71
CA SER A 155 -13.16 2.88 5.35
C SER A 155 -12.33 1.70 4.84
N GLY A 156 -12.57 0.49 5.37
CA GLY A 156 -11.93 -0.73 4.87
C GLY A 156 -12.29 -1.03 3.42
N TRP A 157 -13.58 -1.03 3.10
CA TRP A 157 -14.09 -1.28 1.75
C TRP A 157 -13.64 -0.21 0.75
N VAL A 158 -13.74 1.06 1.14
CA VAL A 158 -13.31 2.19 0.30
C VAL A 158 -11.80 2.12 0.05
N GLY A 159 -11.00 1.84 1.08
CA GLY A 159 -9.56 1.63 0.96
C GLY A 159 -9.21 0.52 -0.02
N ALA A 160 -9.87 -0.63 0.12
CA ALA A 160 -9.70 -1.77 -0.78
C ALA A 160 -10.02 -1.39 -2.24
N ALA A 161 -11.13 -0.67 -2.47
CA ALA A 161 -11.53 -0.23 -3.79
C ALA A 161 -10.53 0.77 -4.41
N VAL A 162 -10.02 1.72 -3.62
CA VAL A 162 -9.00 2.68 -4.07
C VAL A 162 -7.70 1.95 -4.46
N LEU A 163 -7.24 1.01 -3.63
CA LEU A 163 -6.05 0.19 -3.90
C LEU A 163 -6.21 -0.71 -5.13
N LEU A 164 -7.42 -1.26 -5.35
CA LEU A 164 -7.72 -2.05 -6.53
C LEU A 164 -7.70 -1.15 -7.79
N ALA A 165 -8.37 0.01 -7.72
CA ALA A 165 -8.44 0.96 -8.81
C ALA A 165 -7.06 1.50 -9.22
N SER A 166 -6.15 1.71 -8.27
CA SER A 166 -4.78 2.15 -8.56
C SER A 166 -3.90 1.07 -9.20
N ALA A 167 -4.25 -0.22 -9.10
CA ALA A 167 -3.43 -1.29 -9.66
C ALA A 167 -3.26 -1.17 -11.18
N LEU A 168 -4.32 -0.83 -11.92
CA LEU A 168 -4.24 -0.72 -13.38
C LEU A 168 -3.35 0.46 -13.84
N PRO A 169 -3.55 1.71 -13.38
CA PRO A 169 -2.65 2.82 -13.73
C PRO A 169 -1.18 2.55 -13.36
N LEU A 170 -0.93 1.92 -12.21
CA LEU A 170 0.41 1.53 -11.79
C LEU A 170 1.02 0.52 -12.77
N TYR A 171 0.26 -0.49 -13.18
CA TYR A 171 0.74 -1.48 -14.16
C TYR A 171 1.08 -0.83 -15.51
N LEU A 172 0.22 0.05 -16.01
CA LEU A 172 0.43 0.75 -17.28
C LEU A 172 1.69 1.64 -17.23
N SER A 173 1.89 2.37 -16.14
CA SER A 173 3.07 3.22 -15.96
C SER A 173 4.39 2.44 -15.90
N GLY A 174 4.36 1.17 -15.48
CA GLY A 174 5.52 0.29 -15.49
C GLY A 174 5.93 -0.21 -16.88
N ARG A 175 5.07 -0.03 -17.89
CA ARG A 175 5.34 -0.41 -19.29
C ARG A 175 5.95 0.72 -20.11
N GLU A 176 5.83 1.97 -19.66
CA GLU A 176 6.41 3.10 -20.37
C GLU A 176 7.94 3.03 -20.31
N PRO A 177 8.65 3.16 -21.44
CA PRO A 177 10.09 3.29 -21.41
C PRO A 177 10.45 4.52 -20.58
N ALA A 178 11.46 4.40 -19.71
CA ALA A 178 11.91 5.51 -18.88
C ALA A 178 12.20 6.71 -19.80
N ARG A 179 11.40 7.78 -19.70
CA ARG A 179 11.73 9.04 -20.34
C ARG A 179 13.02 9.51 -19.68
N ILE A 180 14.13 9.40 -20.42
CA ILE A 180 15.39 10.06 -20.06
C ILE A 180 15.08 11.55 -20.21
N VAL A 181 14.80 12.20 -19.08
CA VAL A 181 14.77 13.66 -19.04
C VAL A 181 16.23 14.07 -19.06
N ASN A 182 16.68 14.56 -20.22
CA ASN A 182 17.96 15.25 -20.38
C ASN A 182 17.95 16.56 -19.57
#